data_AF-H0A2K3-F1
#
_entry.id   AF-H0A2K3-F1
#
_cell.length_a   1.000
_cell.length_b   1.000
_cell.length_c   1.000
_cell.angle_alpha   90.00
_cell.angle_beta   90.00
_cell.angle_gamma   90.00
#
_symmetry.space_group_name_H-M   'P 1'
#
loop_
_entity.id
_entity.type
_entity.pdbx_description
1 polymer ?
#
loop_
_entity_poly.entity_id
_entity_poly.type
_entity_poly.pdbx_seq_one_letter_code
_entity_poly.pdbx_strand_id
1 'polypeptide(L)'
;GDPAGRIALIDGLPRYDAVMAAQRAGALGVIAISHGHERHYVQTSPVWGAPTGEADLALLPAIPVVQVSKEDGATLRAAGADAEVLLLAESTRAWRRVRMPCAEIPGESPHFVLLGAHYCTWADGATDNLAGVALLLELARLYATGRKPRHGLRFCWWTGHEQGGYAGSSWYADNRREELFRDAIAYLNVDIVGVRGATTKALRNTTGELADYAAAVLRATAGALSDEEEAFVRRALHRQDKYVDPRRSARNSDQSFSGIGLSTAQVSAFLPAASPDHMPGSGLAWWWQTDQDTAERCDPGILATDTLIYRNLLEGLVRAEVLPLDFRGTAADIQAALREYAEAAPDLPEVAELSALADRLRDAAARLAATPAADPARRNTALLRIARHLNPMMHHAGGDFDFDLGRASRLLPGLAPALTLVGLEPDTARMARTVLRRRANRIAHGMLRAVDTILDELA
;
A
#
# COMPACT_ATOMS: atom_id res chain seq x y z
N GLY A 1 14.62 -29.76 -6.18
CA GLY A 1 15.92 -30.39 -5.86
C GLY A 1 16.65 -29.52 -4.86
N ASP A 2 17.76 -30.01 -4.32
CA ASP A 2 18.67 -29.21 -3.49
C ASP A 2 19.36 -28.13 -4.37
N PRO A 3 19.17 -26.82 -4.10
CA PRO A 3 19.76 -25.76 -4.91
C PRO A 3 21.21 -25.44 -4.53
N ALA A 4 21.78 -26.07 -3.49
CA ALA A 4 23.13 -25.79 -3.03
C ALA A 4 24.18 -25.95 -4.14
N GLY A 5 24.94 -24.89 -4.41
CA GLY A 5 25.95 -24.86 -5.46
C GLY A 5 25.40 -24.86 -6.90
N ARG A 6 24.09 -24.63 -7.08
CA ARG A 6 23.40 -24.62 -8.39
C ARG A 6 22.68 -23.30 -8.63
N ILE A 7 22.24 -23.07 -9.87
CA ILE A 7 21.32 -21.98 -10.22
C ILE A 7 19.89 -22.49 -10.00
N ALA A 8 19.11 -21.76 -9.20
CA ALA A 8 17.72 -22.09 -8.93
C ALA A 8 16.82 -21.57 -10.06
N LEU A 9 15.95 -22.45 -10.57
CA LEU A 9 14.92 -22.12 -11.55
C LEU A 9 13.57 -22.05 -10.83
N ILE A 10 12.88 -20.90 -10.89
CA ILE A 10 11.59 -20.67 -10.24
C ILE A 10 10.54 -20.17 -11.23
N ASP A 11 9.26 -20.43 -10.96
CA ASP A 11 8.15 -19.91 -11.75
C ASP A 11 7.65 -18.56 -11.21
N GLY A 12 7.24 -17.68 -12.12
CA GLY A 12 6.65 -16.38 -11.82
C GLY A 12 7.69 -15.27 -11.65
N LEU A 13 7.32 -14.25 -10.87
CA LEU A 13 8.20 -13.11 -10.58
C LEU A 13 9.23 -13.49 -9.52
N PRO A 14 10.47 -12.98 -9.59
CA PRO A 14 11.51 -13.22 -8.58
C PRO A 14 11.23 -12.48 -7.26
N ARG A 15 10.17 -12.87 -6.54
CA ARG A 15 9.80 -12.26 -5.27
C ARG A 15 10.89 -12.44 -4.24
N TYR A 16 11.12 -11.42 -3.42
CA TYR A 16 12.16 -11.37 -2.38
C TYR A 16 12.25 -12.67 -1.55
N ASP A 17 11.12 -13.15 -1.03
CA ASP A 17 11.10 -14.34 -0.15
C ASP A 17 11.57 -15.62 -0.87
N ALA A 18 11.20 -15.79 -2.14
CA ALA A 18 11.64 -16.94 -2.94
C ALA A 18 13.13 -16.85 -3.26
N VAL A 19 13.61 -15.65 -3.62
CA VAL A 19 15.04 -15.39 -3.88
C VAL A 19 15.88 -15.65 -2.63
N MET A 20 15.46 -15.14 -1.47
CA MET A 20 16.19 -15.34 -0.23
C MET A 20 16.13 -16.79 0.26
N ALA A 21 15.03 -17.50 0.03
CA ALA A 21 14.95 -18.92 0.33
C ALA A 21 15.97 -19.72 -0.52
N ALA A 22 16.06 -19.44 -1.82
CA ALA A 22 17.06 -20.05 -2.70
C ALA A 22 18.50 -19.71 -2.25
N GLN A 23 18.78 -18.43 -1.94
CA GLN A 23 20.09 -17.99 -1.46
C GLN A 23 20.50 -18.69 -0.15
N ARG A 24 19.59 -18.77 0.83
CA ARG A 24 19.85 -19.45 2.11
C ARG A 24 20.06 -20.94 1.96
N ALA A 25 19.46 -21.55 0.94
CA ALA A 25 19.69 -22.94 0.56
C ALA A 25 20.98 -23.12 -0.27
N GLY A 26 21.79 -22.08 -0.46
CA GLY A 26 23.10 -22.15 -1.11
C GLY A 26 23.07 -22.03 -2.63
N ALA A 27 21.98 -21.53 -3.23
CA ALA A 27 21.93 -21.25 -4.66
C ALA A 27 22.99 -20.20 -5.07
N LEU A 28 23.60 -20.38 -6.24
CA LEU A 28 24.57 -19.45 -6.82
C LEU A 28 23.89 -18.30 -7.60
N GLY A 29 22.61 -18.45 -7.93
CA GLY A 29 21.82 -17.48 -8.68
C GLY A 29 20.38 -17.96 -8.84
N VAL A 30 19.49 -17.07 -9.27
CA VAL A 30 18.08 -17.37 -9.52
C VAL A 30 17.70 -16.95 -10.93
N ILE A 31 17.09 -17.87 -11.68
CA ILE A 31 16.40 -17.59 -12.94
C ILE A 31 14.90 -17.75 -12.68
N ALA A 32 14.16 -16.67 -12.82
CA ALA A 32 12.71 -16.68 -12.72
C ALA A 32 12.07 -16.75 -14.12
N ILE A 33 11.10 -17.64 -14.30
CA ILE A 33 10.41 -17.84 -15.57
C ILE A 33 9.09 -17.06 -15.53
N SER A 34 8.94 -16.10 -16.45
CA SER A 34 7.67 -15.39 -16.66
C SER A 34 6.52 -16.34 -16.99
N HIS A 35 5.29 -15.95 -16.61
CA HIS A 35 4.10 -16.71 -16.97
C HIS A 35 3.78 -16.68 -18.47
N GLY A 36 4.28 -15.67 -19.18
CA GLY A 36 4.09 -15.46 -20.62
C GLY A 36 5.40 -15.15 -21.35
N HIS A 37 5.24 -14.72 -22.59
CA HIS A 37 6.35 -14.36 -23.49
C HIS A 37 7.20 -13.22 -22.93
N GLU A 38 6.54 -12.23 -22.33
CA GLU A 38 7.21 -11.03 -21.84
C GLU A 38 7.97 -11.26 -20.54
N ARG A 39 9.06 -10.48 -20.40
CA ARG A 39 9.83 -10.37 -19.15
C ARG A 39 9.32 -9.14 -18.41
N HIS A 40 9.14 -9.30 -17.11
CA HIS A 40 8.67 -8.27 -16.20
C HIS A 40 9.82 -7.70 -15.35
N TYR A 41 10.00 -6.39 -15.40
CA TYR A 41 10.98 -5.72 -14.57
C TYR A 41 10.47 -5.61 -13.13
N VAL A 42 11.11 -6.31 -12.19
CA VAL A 42 10.79 -6.17 -10.77
C VAL A 42 12.06 -5.96 -9.95
N GLN A 43 11.96 -5.16 -8.90
CA GLN A 43 12.99 -5.14 -7.86
C GLN A 43 12.83 -6.34 -6.92
N THR A 44 13.95 -6.76 -6.33
CA THR A 44 13.99 -7.84 -5.33
C THR A 44 14.34 -7.33 -3.93
N SER A 45 14.42 -6.01 -3.74
CA SER A 45 14.66 -5.39 -2.45
C SER A 45 13.41 -5.47 -1.56
N PRO A 46 13.53 -5.86 -0.28
CA PRO A 46 12.46 -5.73 0.70
C PRO A 46 12.46 -4.38 1.41
N VAL A 47 13.50 -3.55 1.20
CA VAL A 47 13.69 -2.29 1.91
C VAL A 47 12.70 -1.27 1.36
N TRP A 48 11.96 -0.62 2.25
CA TRP A 48 11.04 0.46 1.91
C TRP A 48 11.78 1.79 2.04
N GLY A 49 12.11 2.39 0.90
CA GLY A 49 12.87 3.61 0.78
C GLY A 49 14.37 3.37 0.79
N ALA A 50 15.10 4.35 1.30
CA ALA A 50 16.54 4.30 1.35
C ALA A 50 17.02 3.44 2.54
N PRO A 51 18.04 2.57 2.36
CA PRO A 51 18.61 1.80 3.47
C PRO A 51 19.28 2.72 4.49
N THR A 52 19.13 2.40 5.77
CA THR A 52 19.61 3.22 6.90
C THR A 52 20.93 2.73 7.50
N GLY A 53 21.38 1.52 7.14
CA GLY A 53 22.65 0.97 7.59
C GLY A 53 22.90 -0.46 7.12
N GLU A 54 23.94 -1.09 7.68
CA GLU A 54 24.39 -2.44 7.30
C GLU A 54 23.30 -3.52 7.46
N ALA A 55 22.41 -3.36 8.44
CA ALA A 55 21.30 -4.30 8.63
C ALA A 55 20.34 -4.32 7.43
N ASP A 56 20.01 -3.15 6.87
CA ASP A 56 19.16 -3.04 5.69
C ASP A 56 19.88 -3.54 4.43
N LEU A 57 21.17 -3.22 4.30
CA LEU A 57 21.99 -3.71 3.19
C LEU A 57 22.11 -5.24 3.18
N ALA A 58 22.19 -5.86 4.36
CA ALA A 58 22.24 -7.31 4.52
C ALA A 58 20.92 -8.01 4.14
N LEU A 59 19.81 -7.26 4.01
CA LEU A 59 18.55 -7.80 3.50
C LEU A 59 18.52 -7.86 1.97
N LEU A 60 19.42 -7.19 1.25
CA LEU A 60 19.43 -7.24 -0.21
C LEU A 60 19.97 -8.60 -0.70
N PRO A 61 19.39 -9.19 -1.76
CA PRO A 61 19.96 -10.39 -2.38
C PRO A 61 21.43 -10.17 -2.78
N ALA A 62 22.26 -11.15 -2.46
CA ALA A 62 23.70 -11.16 -2.74
C ALA A 62 24.07 -12.04 -3.94
N ILE A 63 23.10 -12.81 -4.47
CA ILE A 63 23.23 -13.63 -5.67
C ILE A 63 22.55 -12.96 -6.86
N PRO A 64 23.03 -13.19 -8.10
CA PRO A 64 22.38 -12.68 -9.30
C PRO A 64 20.98 -13.26 -9.46
N VAL A 65 20.06 -12.40 -9.89
CA VAL A 65 18.66 -12.74 -10.15
C VAL A 65 18.28 -12.17 -11.51
N VAL A 66 17.75 -13.01 -12.39
CA VAL A 66 17.26 -12.60 -13.70
C VAL A 66 15.87 -13.16 -13.95
N GLN A 67 15.11 -12.51 -14.83
CA GLN A 67 13.88 -13.05 -15.36
C GLN A 67 14.02 -13.37 -16.85
N VAL A 68 13.47 -14.50 -17.27
CA VAL A 68 13.43 -14.97 -18.65
C VAL A 68 12.00 -15.19 -19.11
N SER A 69 11.81 -15.23 -20.43
CA SER A 69 10.53 -15.56 -21.04
C SER A 69 10.07 -16.99 -20.68
N LYS A 70 8.79 -17.28 -20.90
CA LYS A 70 8.28 -18.65 -20.78
C LYS A 70 9.00 -19.64 -21.70
N GLU A 71 9.32 -19.22 -22.93
CA GLU A 71 9.99 -20.03 -23.95
C GLU A 71 11.43 -20.38 -23.56
N ASP A 72 12.18 -19.38 -23.09
CA ASP A 72 13.53 -19.59 -22.58
C ASP A 72 13.50 -20.47 -21.33
N GLY A 73 12.52 -20.26 -20.46
CA GLY A 73 12.26 -21.12 -19.31
C GLY A 73 12.00 -22.59 -19.70
N ALA A 74 11.21 -22.82 -20.75
CA ALA A 74 10.97 -24.17 -21.27
C ALA A 74 12.24 -24.80 -21.83
N THR A 75 13.08 -24.02 -22.51
CA THR A 75 14.40 -24.45 -23.00
C THR A 75 15.31 -24.86 -21.85
N LEU A 76 15.38 -24.05 -20.78
CA LEU A 76 16.15 -24.36 -19.57
C LEU A 76 15.64 -25.63 -18.88
N ARG A 77 14.32 -25.82 -18.81
CA ARG A 77 13.72 -27.04 -18.24
C ARG A 77 14.04 -28.28 -19.06
N ALA A 78 14.01 -28.17 -20.39
CA ALA A 78 14.32 -29.27 -21.30
C ALA A 78 15.79 -29.69 -21.26
N ALA A 79 16.71 -28.75 -20.98
CA ALA A 79 18.13 -29.04 -20.80
C ALA A 79 18.41 -29.93 -19.57
N GLY A 80 17.50 -29.95 -18.59
CA GLY A 80 17.59 -30.80 -17.40
C GLY A 80 18.47 -30.22 -16.29
N ALA A 81 18.45 -30.88 -15.13
CA ALA A 81 19.10 -30.39 -13.91
C ALA A 81 20.64 -30.47 -13.92
N ASP A 82 21.21 -31.17 -14.91
CA ASP A 82 22.65 -31.38 -15.07
C ASP A 82 23.24 -30.46 -16.16
N ALA A 83 22.43 -29.59 -16.77
CA ALA A 83 22.91 -28.61 -17.74
C ALA A 83 23.82 -27.58 -17.08
N GLU A 84 24.95 -27.28 -17.74
CA GLU A 84 25.80 -26.16 -17.36
C GLU A 84 25.19 -24.85 -17.85
N VAL A 85 24.94 -23.91 -16.94
CA VAL A 85 24.33 -22.61 -17.23
C VAL A 85 25.27 -21.51 -16.74
N LEU A 86 25.61 -20.58 -17.61
CA LEU A 86 26.31 -19.34 -17.25
C LEU A 86 25.30 -18.22 -17.05
N LEU A 87 25.22 -17.70 -15.83
CA LEU A 87 24.40 -16.54 -15.49
C LEU A 87 25.28 -15.29 -15.35
N LEU A 88 25.14 -14.33 -16.27
CA LEU A 88 25.78 -13.03 -16.21
C LEU A 88 24.74 -11.96 -15.91
N ALA A 89 24.94 -11.24 -14.81
CA ALA A 89 24.09 -10.12 -14.42
C ALA A 89 24.96 -8.97 -13.93
N GLU A 90 24.78 -7.78 -14.52
CA GLU A 90 25.38 -6.55 -14.06
C GLU A 90 24.30 -5.67 -13.46
N SER A 91 24.46 -5.31 -12.19
CA SER A 91 23.56 -4.39 -11.50
C SER A 91 24.37 -3.33 -10.76
N THR A 92 23.87 -2.10 -10.78
CA THR A 92 24.52 -0.99 -10.04
C THR A 92 23.61 -0.55 -8.90
N ARG A 93 24.20 -0.43 -7.71
CA ARG A 93 23.55 0.15 -6.53
C ARG A 93 24.38 1.35 -6.12
N ALA A 94 23.78 2.52 -6.16
CA ALA A 94 24.49 3.76 -5.86
C ALA A 94 23.52 4.81 -5.33
N TRP A 95 24.01 5.66 -4.44
CA TRP A 95 23.32 6.89 -4.06
C TRP A 95 23.26 7.82 -5.26
N ARG A 96 22.06 8.31 -5.58
CA ARG A 96 21.84 9.24 -6.69
C ARG A 96 20.99 10.41 -6.22
N ARG A 97 21.36 11.61 -6.65
CA ARG A 97 20.50 12.78 -6.51
C ARG A 97 19.46 12.75 -7.62
N VAL A 98 18.19 12.74 -7.23
CA VAL A 98 17.04 12.74 -8.12
C VAL A 98 16.18 13.97 -7.88
N ARG A 99 15.31 14.30 -8.84
CA ARG A 99 14.35 15.41 -8.71
C ARG A 99 13.00 14.85 -8.28
N MET A 100 12.29 15.58 -7.44
CA MET A 100 10.94 15.20 -7.02
C MET A 100 10.05 16.44 -7.13
N PRO A 101 9.42 16.64 -8.31
CA PRO A 101 8.54 17.79 -8.53
C PRO A 101 7.35 17.74 -7.57
N CYS A 102 6.97 18.90 -7.06
CA CYS A 102 5.77 19.10 -6.26
C CYS A 102 5.10 20.41 -6.68
N ALA A 103 3.76 20.45 -6.62
CA ALA A 103 2.96 21.64 -6.87
C ALA A 103 1.94 21.83 -5.74
N GLU A 104 1.67 23.09 -5.38
CA GLU A 104 0.79 23.43 -4.27
C GLU A 104 -0.27 24.43 -4.70
N ILE A 105 -1.51 24.17 -4.30
CA ILE A 105 -2.65 25.08 -4.47
C ILE A 105 -3.18 25.39 -3.06
N PRO A 106 -2.96 26.61 -2.55
CA PRO A 106 -3.32 26.95 -1.18
C PRO A 106 -4.84 26.99 -0.98
N GLY A 107 -5.28 26.46 0.16
CA GLY A 107 -6.66 26.56 0.61
C GLY A 107 -6.98 27.86 1.35
N GLU A 108 -8.20 27.96 1.84
CA GLU A 108 -8.62 28.95 2.84
C GLU A 108 -8.15 28.57 4.25
N SER A 109 -8.08 27.27 4.53
CA SER A 109 -7.53 26.68 5.76
C SER A 109 -6.06 26.24 5.56
N PRO A 110 -5.30 25.99 6.65
CA PRO A 110 -3.94 25.43 6.54
C PRO A 110 -3.93 23.97 6.07
N HIS A 111 -5.06 23.27 6.14
CA HIS A 111 -5.12 21.85 5.79
C HIS A 111 -5.08 21.62 4.27
N PHE A 112 -4.57 20.46 3.85
CA PHE A 112 -4.50 20.09 2.44
C PHE A 112 -4.68 18.59 2.19
N VAL A 113 -5.12 18.22 0.98
CA VAL A 113 -5.09 16.82 0.50
C VAL A 113 -3.80 16.61 -0.30
N LEU A 114 -3.05 15.57 0.03
CA LEU A 114 -1.85 15.16 -0.70
C LEU A 114 -2.24 14.17 -1.81
N LEU A 115 -1.76 14.40 -3.02
CA LEU A 115 -1.88 13.47 -4.14
C LEU A 115 -0.51 13.08 -4.64
N GLY A 116 -0.36 11.80 -4.98
CA GLY A 116 0.90 11.24 -5.45
C GLY A 116 0.73 10.34 -6.66
N ALA A 117 1.64 10.46 -7.63
CA ALA A 117 1.86 9.46 -8.68
C ALA A 117 3.36 9.36 -8.90
N HIS A 118 3.92 8.16 -9.07
CA HIS A 118 5.33 8.06 -9.43
C HIS A 118 5.51 8.32 -10.93
N TYR A 119 6.63 8.96 -11.27
CA TYR A 119 7.02 9.23 -12.65
C TYR A 119 8.23 8.40 -13.09
N CYS A 120 8.91 7.71 -12.17
CA CYS A 120 9.90 6.71 -12.54
C CYS A 120 9.18 5.48 -13.09
N THR A 121 9.72 4.93 -14.18
CA THR A 121 9.13 3.81 -14.90
C THR A 121 10.16 2.71 -15.11
N TRP A 122 9.67 1.52 -15.46
CA TRP A 122 10.43 0.56 -16.26
C TRP A 122 10.08 0.77 -17.74
N ALA A 123 11.08 0.71 -18.62
CA ALA A 123 10.92 1.03 -20.04
C ALA A 123 10.12 2.34 -20.22
N ASP A 124 9.15 2.37 -21.13
CA ASP A 124 8.27 3.52 -21.35
C ASP A 124 7.33 3.78 -20.17
N GLY A 125 6.79 2.71 -19.54
CA GLY A 125 5.92 2.77 -18.37
C GLY A 125 4.69 3.67 -18.56
N ALA A 126 4.04 3.54 -19.71
CA ALA A 126 2.92 4.41 -20.06
C ALA A 126 1.74 4.21 -19.10
N THR A 127 1.39 2.96 -18.79
CA THR A 127 0.31 2.62 -17.85
C THR A 127 0.79 2.52 -16.41
N ASP A 128 2.07 2.18 -16.19
CA ASP A 128 2.76 2.20 -14.90
C ASP A 128 4.01 3.11 -14.98
N ASN A 129 3.87 4.43 -14.82
CA ASN A 129 2.66 5.15 -14.38
C ASN A 129 2.55 6.56 -15.01
N LEU A 130 3.00 6.74 -16.26
CA LEU A 130 2.90 8.05 -16.92
C LEU A 130 1.44 8.51 -17.14
N ALA A 131 0.49 7.58 -17.28
CA ALA A 131 -0.93 7.89 -17.27
C ALA A 131 -1.39 8.52 -15.94
N GLY A 132 -0.88 8.05 -14.80
CA GLY A 132 -1.11 8.66 -13.49
C GLY A 132 -0.48 10.04 -13.35
N VAL A 133 0.72 10.23 -13.91
CA VAL A 133 1.38 11.55 -14.03
C VAL A 133 0.49 12.53 -14.81
N ALA A 134 -0.04 12.11 -15.97
CA ALA A 134 -0.92 12.92 -16.80
C ALA A 134 -2.22 13.29 -16.08
N LEU A 135 -2.83 12.35 -15.35
CA LEU A 135 -4.00 12.58 -14.51
C LEU A 135 -3.71 13.65 -13.44
N LEU A 136 -2.60 13.53 -12.70
CA LEU A 136 -2.22 14.53 -11.69
C LEU A 136 -2.00 15.92 -12.29
N LEU A 137 -1.35 16.00 -13.44
CA LEU A 137 -1.14 17.27 -14.15
C LEU A 137 -2.47 17.91 -14.55
N GLU A 138 -3.42 17.14 -15.04
CA GLU A 138 -4.74 17.64 -15.41
C GLU A 138 -5.53 18.13 -14.19
N LEU A 139 -5.51 17.38 -13.08
CA LEU A 139 -6.12 17.84 -11.83
C LEU A 139 -5.47 19.13 -11.32
N ALA A 140 -4.13 19.21 -11.31
CA ALA A 140 -3.42 20.41 -10.92
C ALA A 140 -3.81 21.62 -11.79
N ARG A 141 -3.92 21.43 -13.11
CA ARG A 141 -4.39 22.45 -14.05
C ARG A 141 -5.81 22.91 -13.74
N LEU A 142 -6.75 21.97 -13.55
CA LEU A 142 -8.15 22.26 -13.26
C LEU A 142 -8.32 23.07 -11.96
N TYR A 143 -7.64 22.67 -10.89
CA TYR A 143 -7.72 23.37 -9.61
C TYR A 143 -6.96 24.70 -9.59
N ALA A 144 -5.87 24.84 -10.37
CA ALA A 144 -5.11 26.08 -10.44
C ALA A 144 -5.92 27.21 -11.10
N THR A 145 -6.78 26.87 -12.07
CA THR A 145 -7.67 27.82 -12.74
C THR A 145 -9.09 27.86 -12.14
N GLY A 146 -9.36 26.99 -11.16
CA GLY A 146 -10.68 26.82 -10.57
C GLY A 146 -10.95 27.75 -9.39
N ARG A 147 -12.10 27.55 -8.73
CA ARG A 147 -12.42 28.25 -7.48
C ARG A 147 -11.45 27.80 -6.39
N LYS A 148 -10.88 28.76 -5.65
CA LYS A 148 -10.02 28.47 -4.49
C LYS A 148 -10.68 27.44 -3.55
N PRO A 149 -10.00 26.36 -3.16
CA PRO A 149 -10.58 25.34 -2.30
C PRO A 149 -10.55 25.75 -0.81
N ARG A 150 -11.42 25.14 0.02
CA ARG A 150 -11.39 25.38 1.47
C ARG A 150 -10.12 24.78 2.06
N HIS A 151 -9.85 23.53 1.72
CA HIS A 151 -8.60 22.86 2.04
C HIS A 151 -7.71 22.82 0.80
N GLY A 152 -6.42 23.09 0.97
CA GLY A 152 -5.46 23.13 -0.13
C GLY A 152 -5.26 21.77 -0.79
N LEU A 153 -4.47 21.79 -1.85
CA LEU A 153 -4.03 20.60 -2.58
C LEU A 153 -2.52 20.62 -2.69
N ARG A 154 -1.92 19.44 -2.56
CA ARG A 154 -0.52 19.23 -2.86
C ARG A 154 -0.38 18.05 -3.80
N PHE A 155 0.25 18.28 -4.94
CA PHE A 155 0.54 17.26 -5.95
C PHE A 155 2.03 16.96 -5.92
N CYS A 156 2.38 15.68 -5.81
CA CYS A 156 3.76 15.23 -5.79
C CYS A 156 3.98 14.13 -6.82
N TRP A 157 5.09 14.23 -7.55
CA TRP A 157 5.50 13.22 -8.51
C TRP A 157 6.68 12.43 -7.96
N TRP A 158 6.42 11.20 -7.54
CA TRP A 158 7.40 10.37 -6.83
C TRP A 158 8.46 9.80 -7.77
N THR A 159 9.67 9.71 -7.26
CA THR A 159 10.82 9.12 -7.94
C THR A 159 11.28 7.89 -7.17
N GLY A 160 11.86 6.91 -7.84
CA GLY A 160 12.37 5.69 -7.20
C GLY A 160 11.31 4.80 -6.55
N HIS A 161 10.05 4.88 -6.96
CA HIS A 161 9.02 3.86 -6.66
C HIS A 161 9.52 2.48 -7.08
N GLU A 162 9.93 2.39 -8.33
CA GLU A 162 10.23 1.12 -9.00
C GLU A 162 11.61 0.57 -8.64
N GLN A 163 12.66 1.39 -8.81
CA GLN A 163 14.04 0.95 -8.61
C GLN A 163 14.54 1.15 -7.18
N GLY A 164 13.93 2.06 -6.44
CA GLY A 164 14.38 2.51 -5.13
C GLY A 164 13.45 2.10 -3.99
N GLY A 165 12.50 1.20 -4.23
CA GLY A 165 11.57 0.76 -3.19
C GLY A 165 10.77 1.89 -2.58
N TYR A 166 10.17 2.78 -3.38
CA TYR A 166 9.41 3.95 -2.89
C TYR A 166 10.29 5.06 -2.27
N ALA A 167 11.52 5.22 -2.76
CA ALA A 167 12.51 6.18 -2.24
C ALA A 167 12.00 7.63 -2.17
N GLY A 168 11.25 8.09 -3.17
CA GLY A 168 10.74 9.46 -3.22
C GLY A 168 9.67 9.74 -2.17
N SER A 169 8.65 8.88 -2.09
CA SER A 169 7.55 9.07 -1.14
C SER A 169 8.00 8.86 0.32
N SER A 170 8.87 7.89 0.58
CA SER A 170 9.48 7.69 1.91
C SER A 170 10.32 8.88 2.34
N TRP A 171 11.21 9.36 1.46
CA TRP A 171 11.99 10.58 1.73
C TRP A 171 11.07 11.79 1.99
N TYR A 172 10.01 11.95 1.22
CA TYR A 172 9.06 13.05 1.41
C TYR A 172 8.33 12.94 2.76
N ALA A 173 7.89 11.74 3.14
CA ALA A 173 7.27 11.48 4.44
C ALA A 173 8.18 11.89 5.60
N ASP A 174 9.46 11.55 5.54
CA ASP A 174 10.44 11.92 6.58
C ASP A 174 10.69 13.43 6.62
N ASN A 175 10.91 14.05 5.45
CA ASN A 175 11.34 15.44 5.35
C ASN A 175 10.21 16.46 5.45
N ARG A 176 8.95 16.02 5.43
CA ARG A 176 7.76 16.85 5.63
C ARG A 176 6.88 16.36 6.78
N ARG A 177 7.42 15.50 7.65
CA ARG A 177 6.66 14.78 8.67
C ARG A 177 5.81 15.69 9.54
N GLU A 178 6.38 16.77 10.07
CA GLU A 178 5.65 17.68 10.99
C GLU A 178 4.47 18.37 10.30
N GLU A 179 4.69 18.86 9.08
CA GLU A 179 3.64 19.49 8.27
C GLU A 179 2.55 18.47 7.92
N LEU A 180 2.94 17.29 7.43
CA LEU A 180 1.99 16.22 7.11
C LEU A 180 1.20 15.79 8.34
N PHE A 181 1.85 15.67 9.50
CA PHE A 181 1.21 15.29 10.75
C PHE A 181 0.14 16.30 11.15
N ARG A 182 0.42 17.60 11.07
CA ARG A 182 -0.51 18.66 11.50
C ARG A 182 -1.61 18.93 10.47
N ASP A 183 -1.25 19.00 9.19
CA ASP A 183 -2.04 19.74 8.21
C ASP A 183 -2.59 18.84 7.08
N ALA A 184 -2.03 17.66 6.82
CA ALA A 184 -2.53 16.80 5.74
C ALA A 184 -3.83 16.08 6.12
N ILE A 185 -4.86 16.20 5.28
CA ILE A 185 -6.16 15.54 5.48
C ILE A 185 -6.08 14.06 5.16
N ALA A 186 -5.64 13.77 3.94
CA ALA A 186 -5.54 12.42 3.40
C ALA A 186 -4.46 12.37 2.31
N TYR A 187 -4.02 11.16 2.01
CA TYR A 187 -3.18 10.85 0.87
C TYR A 187 -3.96 10.07 -0.18
N LEU A 188 -4.06 10.61 -1.39
CA LEU A 188 -4.61 9.92 -2.55
C LEU A 188 -3.49 9.48 -3.48
N ASN A 189 -3.30 8.17 -3.61
CA ASN A 189 -2.29 7.61 -4.51
C ASN A 189 -2.92 7.29 -5.87
N VAL A 190 -2.32 7.79 -6.95
CA VAL A 190 -2.71 7.50 -8.34
C VAL A 190 -1.65 6.61 -8.96
N ASP A 191 -2.03 5.38 -9.26
CA ASP A 191 -1.12 4.33 -9.68
C ASP A 191 -1.91 3.26 -10.43
N ILE A 192 -1.43 2.91 -11.63
CA ILE A 192 -2.06 2.06 -12.63
C ILE A 192 -3.47 2.56 -13.01
N VAL A 193 -3.52 3.59 -13.86
CA VAL A 193 -4.74 4.23 -14.38
C VAL A 193 -4.70 4.37 -15.90
N GLY A 194 -5.85 4.57 -16.54
CA GLY A 194 -5.93 4.78 -17.99
C GLY A 194 -5.55 3.55 -18.81
N VAL A 195 -5.42 2.38 -18.20
CA VAL A 195 -5.03 1.14 -18.87
C VAL A 195 -6.12 0.70 -19.83
N ARG A 196 -5.76 0.40 -21.09
CA ARG A 196 -6.70 -0.07 -22.11
C ARG A 196 -7.44 -1.31 -21.61
N GLY A 197 -8.78 -1.27 -21.71
CA GLY A 197 -9.65 -2.35 -21.28
C GLY A 197 -9.86 -2.46 -19.76
N ALA A 198 -9.22 -1.63 -18.94
CA ALA A 198 -9.32 -1.71 -17.48
C ALA A 198 -10.56 -0.98 -16.93
N THR A 199 -11.74 -1.55 -17.20
CA THR A 199 -13.04 -0.97 -16.86
C THR A 199 -13.54 -1.31 -15.46
N THR A 200 -12.98 -2.34 -14.81
CA THR A 200 -13.39 -2.72 -13.45
C THR A 200 -12.66 -1.82 -12.43
N LYS A 201 -13.39 -0.84 -11.88
CA LYS A 201 -12.83 0.14 -10.94
C LYS A 201 -13.09 -0.28 -9.50
N ALA A 202 -12.04 -0.33 -8.68
CA ALA A 202 -12.17 -0.67 -7.27
C ALA A 202 -11.23 0.14 -6.39
N LEU A 203 -11.67 0.35 -5.15
CA LEU A 203 -10.79 0.88 -4.12
C LEU A 203 -9.65 -0.09 -3.83
N ARG A 204 -8.49 0.47 -3.54
CA ARG A 204 -7.29 -0.19 -3.06
C ARG A 204 -6.61 0.75 -2.07
N ASN A 205 -5.80 0.19 -1.20
CA ASN A 205 -5.01 0.93 -0.22
C ASN A 205 -5.81 2.02 0.53
N THR A 206 -7.03 1.68 0.95
CA THR A 206 -7.96 2.61 1.58
C THR A 206 -8.03 2.39 3.09
N THR A 207 -7.89 3.45 3.89
CA THR A 207 -8.09 3.33 5.34
C THR A 207 -9.56 3.24 5.70
N GLY A 208 -9.89 2.58 6.83
CA GLY A 208 -11.27 2.30 7.24
C GLY A 208 -12.11 3.56 7.37
N GLU A 209 -11.52 4.65 7.87
CA GLU A 209 -12.21 5.92 8.08
C GLU A 209 -12.55 6.68 6.80
N LEU A 210 -11.86 6.39 5.69
CA LEU A 210 -12.12 7.03 4.40
C LEU A 210 -12.89 6.10 3.44
N ALA A 211 -13.06 4.83 3.79
CA ALA A 211 -13.56 3.78 2.91
C ALA A 211 -14.98 4.04 2.42
N ASP A 212 -15.92 4.40 3.31
CA ASP A 212 -17.32 4.60 2.94
C ASP A 212 -17.50 5.82 2.04
N TYR A 213 -16.79 6.91 2.35
CA TYR A 213 -16.75 8.10 1.50
C TYR A 213 -16.20 7.76 0.10
N ALA A 214 -15.03 7.11 0.04
CA ALA A 214 -14.40 6.78 -1.23
C ALA A 214 -15.26 5.80 -2.05
N ALA A 215 -15.92 4.84 -1.40
CA ALA A 215 -16.80 3.87 -2.06
C ALA A 215 -18.06 4.54 -2.62
N ALA A 216 -18.66 5.47 -1.86
CA ALA A 216 -19.81 6.23 -2.32
C ALA A 216 -19.47 7.08 -3.55
N VAL A 217 -18.32 7.78 -3.52
CA VAL A 217 -17.84 8.58 -4.66
C VAL A 217 -17.55 7.70 -5.88
N LEU A 218 -16.86 6.57 -5.68
CA LEU A 218 -16.55 5.63 -6.75
C LEU A 218 -17.83 5.11 -7.40
N ARG A 219 -18.79 4.64 -6.60
CA ARG A 219 -20.08 4.15 -7.09
C ARG A 219 -20.88 5.21 -7.83
N ALA A 220 -20.88 6.45 -7.34
CA ALA A 220 -21.56 7.57 -7.99
C ALA A 220 -20.92 7.96 -9.32
N THR A 221 -19.62 7.72 -9.49
CA THR A 221 -18.86 8.14 -10.68
C THR A 221 -18.76 7.03 -11.73
N ALA A 222 -18.47 5.79 -11.32
CA ALA A 222 -18.18 4.67 -12.20
C ALA A 222 -19.26 3.57 -12.19
N GLY A 223 -20.28 3.69 -11.33
CA GLY A 223 -21.28 2.66 -11.13
C GLY A 223 -20.88 1.62 -10.08
N ALA A 224 -21.83 0.74 -9.73
CA ALA A 224 -21.56 -0.38 -8.84
C ALA A 224 -20.93 -1.53 -9.65
N LEU A 225 -20.00 -2.24 -9.02
CA LEU A 225 -19.49 -3.50 -9.56
C LEU A 225 -20.60 -4.55 -9.58
N SER A 226 -20.58 -5.40 -10.61
CA SER A 226 -21.33 -6.65 -10.60
C SER A 226 -20.76 -7.63 -9.57
N ASP A 227 -21.54 -8.66 -9.19
CA ASP A 227 -21.08 -9.69 -8.26
C ASP A 227 -19.83 -10.43 -8.76
N GLU A 228 -19.72 -10.62 -10.08
CA GLU A 228 -18.55 -11.23 -10.71
C GLU A 228 -17.30 -10.36 -10.56
N GLU A 229 -17.42 -9.07 -10.84
CA GLU A 229 -16.34 -8.09 -10.68
C GLU A 229 -15.93 -7.94 -9.21
N GLU A 230 -16.89 -7.90 -8.29
CA GLU A 230 -16.63 -7.86 -6.86
C GLU A 230 -15.83 -9.10 -6.40
N ALA A 231 -16.24 -10.28 -6.85
CA ALA A 231 -15.55 -11.53 -6.55
C ALA A 231 -14.13 -11.55 -7.15
N PHE A 232 -13.96 -11.03 -8.36
CA PHE A 232 -12.66 -10.89 -8.99
C PHE A 232 -11.74 -9.92 -8.23
N VAL A 233 -12.23 -8.72 -7.91
CA VAL A 233 -11.48 -7.70 -7.16
C VAL A 233 -11.00 -8.24 -5.81
N ARG A 234 -11.87 -8.97 -5.09
CA ARG A 234 -11.48 -9.60 -3.81
C ARG A 234 -10.37 -10.64 -3.96
N ARG A 235 -10.30 -11.36 -5.09
CA ARG A 235 -9.20 -12.31 -5.37
C ARG A 235 -7.93 -11.60 -5.83
N ALA A 236 -8.07 -10.55 -6.65
CA ALA A 236 -6.94 -9.79 -7.19
C ALA A 236 -6.22 -8.99 -6.10
N LEU A 237 -6.98 -8.41 -5.17
CA LEU A 237 -6.47 -7.74 -3.98
C LEU A 237 -6.17 -8.78 -2.90
N HIS A 238 -5.03 -9.46 -3.00
CA HIS A 238 -4.64 -10.44 -1.99
C HIS A 238 -4.17 -9.76 -0.69
N ARG A 239 -4.76 -10.14 0.45
CA ARG A 239 -4.25 -9.86 1.80
C ARG A 239 -4.09 -11.15 2.59
N GLN A 240 -3.18 -11.12 3.56
CA GLN A 240 -2.94 -12.26 4.45
C GLN A 240 -3.97 -12.36 5.59
N ASP A 241 -4.65 -11.26 5.90
CA ASP A 241 -5.69 -11.20 6.93
C ASP A 241 -6.91 -12.03 6.52
N LYS A 242 -7.51 -12.77 7.46
CA LYS A 242 -8.66 -13.64 7.22
C LYS A 242 -9.99 -12.89 7.15
N TYR A 243 -10.12 -11.82 7.95
CA TYR A 243 -11.40 -11.12 8.16
C TYR A 243 -11.40 -9.65 7.76
N VAL A 244 -10.24 -9.10 7.41
CA VAL A 244 -10.09 -7.70 7.02
C VAL A 244 -10.41 -7.55 5.52
N ASP A 245 -11.07 -6.45 5.14
CA ASP A 245 -11.35 -6.20 3.73
C ASP A 245 -10.04 -6.10 2.91
N PRO A 246 -9.92 -6.83 1.79
CA PRO A 246 -8.71 -6.84 0.96
C PRO A 246 -8.29 -5.45 0.41
N ARG A 247 -9.22 -4.49 0.38
CA ARG A 247 -8.98 -3.12 -0.11
C ARG A 247 -8.23 -2.24 0.88
N ARG A 248 -8.03 -2.69 2.12
CA ARG A 248 -7.33 -1.89 3.14
C ARG A 248 -5.87 -1.67 2.80
N SER A 249 -5.32 -0.55 3.30
CA SER A 249 -3.92 -0.14 3.10
C SER A 249 -2.94 -1.30 3.32
N ALA A 250 -2.18 -1.60 2.27
CA ALA A 250 -1.15 -2.63 2.23
C ALA A 250 0.22 -1.99 1.91
N ARG A 251 1.30 -2.74 2.12
CA ARG A 251 2.66 -2.31 1.74
C ARG A 251 2.91 -2.51 0.25
N ASN A 252 2.30 -1.65 -0.55
CA ASN A 252 2.53 -1.48 -1.98
C ASN A 252 2.03 -0.10 -2.40
N SER A 253 2.37 0.34 -3.61
CA SER A 253 2.18 1.73 -4.04
C SER A 253 2.88 2.71 -3.07
N ASP A 254 2.92 4.01 -3.34
CA ASP A 254 3.64 4.99 -2.50
C ASP A 254 2.97 5.27 -1.13
N GLN A 255 2.63 4.22 -0.36
CA GLN A 255 1.91 4.25 0.93
C GLN A 255 2.82 4.56 2.13
N SER A 256 3.77 5.48 1.96
CA SER A 256 4.79 5.86 2.94
C SER A 256 4.26 6.71 4.11
N PHE A 257 2.96 6.99 4.17
CA PHE A 257 2.39 8.00 5.07
C PHE A 257 1.63 7.43 6.27
N SER A 258 1.48 6.11 6.35
CA SER A 258 0.71 5.47 7.42
C SER A 258 1.37 5.58 8.79
N GLY A 259 2.71 5.64 8.88
CA GLY A 259 3.46 5.91 10.11
C GLY A 259 3.27 7.34 10.65
N ILE A 260 2.96 8.31 9.78
CA ILE A 260 2.53 9.66 10.18
C ILE A 260 1.07 9.61 10.65
N GLY A 261 0.29 8.74 10.03
CA GLY A 261 -1.10 8.48 10.36
C GLY A 261 -2.09 9.14 9.39
N LEU A 262 -1.70 9.35 8.14
CA LEU A 262 -2.59 9.85 7.10
C LEU A 262 -3.65 8.80 6.76
N SER A 263 -4.89 9.27 6.60
CA SER A 263 -5.94 8.50 5.93
C SER A 263 -5.59 8.36 4.46
N THR A 264 -5.84 7.21 3.86
CA THR A 264 -5.41 6.94 2.47
C THR A 264 -6.55 6.42 1.63
N ALA A 265 -6.50 6.71 0.32
CA ALA A 265 -7.32 6.01 -0.66
C ALA A 265 -6.60 5.94 -2.01
N GLN A 266 -6.86 4.87 -2.74
CA GLN A 266 -6.46 4.68 -4.12
C GLN A 266 -7.61 4.00 -4.85
N VAL A 267 -7.78 4.33 -6.12
CA VAL A 267 -8.64 3.60 -7.04
C VAL A 267 -7.73 2.95 -8.05
N SER A 268 -7.84 1.62 -8.16
CA SER A 268 -7.17 0.85 -9.20
C SER A 268 -8.13 0.55 -10.34
N ALA A 269 -7.59 0.59 -11.56
CA ALA A 269 -8.27 0.14 -12.76
C ALA A 269 -7.81 -1.30 -13.08
N PHE A 270 -8.73 -2.26 -13.00
CA PHE A 270 -8.45 -3.66 -13.36
C PHE A 270 -9.10 -4.03 -14.70
N LEU A 271 -8.45 -4.93 -15.43
CA LEU A 271 -9.08 -5.61 -16.54
C LEU A 271 -10.25 -6.48 -16.03
N PRO A 272 -11.38 -6.59 -16.75
CA PRO A 272 -12.46 -7.50 -16.42
C PRO A 272 -11.96 -8.94 -16.28
N ALA A 273 -12.54 -9.74 -15.39
CA ALA A 273 -12.06 -11.09 -15.05
C ALA A 273 -11.82 -12.02 -16.27
N ALA A 274 -12.65 -11.91 -17.30
CA ALA A 274 -12.57 -12.70 -18.53
C ALA A 274 -11.58 -12.15 -19.58
N SER A 275 -10.89 -11.04 -19.29
CA SER A 275 -9.97 -10.42 -20.24
C SER A 275 -8.84 -11.38 -20.62
N PRO A 276 -8.56 -11.57 -21.93
CA PRO A 276 -7.40 -12.36 -22.35
C PRO A 276 -6.08 -11.66 -22.04
N ASP A 277 -6.13 -10.36 -21.75
CA ASP A 277 -4.94 -9.54 -21.53
C ASP A 277 -4.44 -9.58 -20.07
N HIS A 278 -5.03 -10.43 -19.21
CA HIS A 278 -4.58 -10.57 -17.83
C HIS A 278 -3.16 -11.13 -17.75
N MET A 279 -2.35 -10.51 -16.89
CA MET A 279 -1.17 -11.15 -16.35
C MET A 279 -1.63 -12.27 -15.39
N PRO A 280 -1.25 -13.54 -15.62
CA PRO A 280 -1.66 -14.64 -14.76
C PRO A 280 -1.30 -14.42 -13.28
N GLY A 281 -2.26 -14.64 -12.39
CA GLY A 281 -2.08 -14.45 -10.94
C GLY A 281 -2.08 -12.98 -10.48
N SER A 282 -2.44 -12.05 -11.36
CA SER A 282 -2.58 -10.62 -11.11
C SER A 282 -3.93 -10.11 -11.63
N GLY A 283 -4.32 -8.90 -11.24
CA GLY A 283 -5.42 -8.16 -11.87
C GLY A 283 -4.97 -7.18 -12.95
N LEU A 284 -3.67 -7.16 -13.23
CA LEU A 284 -3.01 -6.22 -14.14
C LEU A 284 -2.89 -6.81 -15.55
N ALA A 285 -2.62 -5.95 -16.53
CA ALA A 285 -2.38 -6.37 -17.90
C ALA A 285 -1.02 -7.07 -18.06
N TRP A 286 -0.89 -7.99 -19.02
CA TRP A 286 0.37 -8.72 -19.27
C TRP A 286 1.54 -7.83 -19.70
N TRP A 287 1.30 -6.60 -20.17
CA TRP A 287 2.36 -5.64 -20.50
C TRP A 287 2.84 -4.82 -19.30
N TRP A 288 2.25 -5.00 -18.11
CA TRP A 288 2.69 -4.33 -16.89
C TRP A 288 4.18 -4.62 -16.62
N GLN A 289 4.99 -3.57 -16.45
CA GLN A 289 6.44 -3.66 -16.25
C GLN A 289 7.17 -4.45 -17.35
N THR A 290 6.76 -4.31 -18.61
CA THR A 290 7.49 -4.89 -19.75
C THR A 290 7.85 -3.80 -20.76
N ASP A 291 8.65 -4.16 -21.77
CA ASP A 291 8.97 -3.25 -22.88
C ASP A 291 7.73 -2.91 -23.73
N GLN A 292 6.59 -3.58 -23.49
CA GLN A 292 5.32 -3.36 -24.18
C GLN A 292 4.38 -2.39 -23.46
N ASP A 293 4.79 -1.82 -22.30
CA ASP A 293 4.03 -0.78 -21.59
C ASP A 293 4.16 0.60 -22.28
N THR A 294 3.68 0.68 -23.52
CA THR A 294 3.77 1.85 -24.39
C THR A 294 2.49 2.68 -24.37
N ALA A 295 2.55 3.91 -24.90
CA ALA A 295 1.42 4.84 -24.89
C ALA A 295 0.15 4.29 -25.58
N GLU A 296 0.29 3.39 -26.55
CA GLU A 296 -0.83 2.73 -27.19
C GLU A 296 -1.61 1.84 -26.21
N ARG A 297 -1.00 1.38 -25.12
CA ARG A 297 -1.68 0.61 -24.06
C ARG A 297 -2.53 1.47 -23.13
N CYS A 298 -2.50 2.79 -23.29
CA CYS A 298 -3.42 3.70 -22.63
C CYS A 298 -4.71 3.88 -23.46
N ASP A 299 -5.83 4.08 -22.76
CA ASP A 299 -7.11 4.48 -23.34
C ASP A 299 -7.53 5.85 -22.80
N PRO A 300 -7.66 6.88 -23.66
CA PRO A 300 -8.02 8.23 -23.22
C PRO A 300 -9.39 8.32 -22.55
N GLY A 301 -10.37 7.51 -22.96
CA GLY A 301 -11.70 7.49 -22.37
C GLY A 301 -11.66 6.92 -20.95
N ILE A 302 -10.94 5.81 -20.77
CA ILE A 302 -10.71 5.21 -19.44
C ILE A 302 -9.94 6.18 -18.54
N LEU A 303 -8.89 6.83 -19.06
CA LEU A 303 -8.13 7.82 -18.30
C LEU A 303 -8.99 9.03 -17.91
N ALA A 304 -9.90 9.47 -18.77
CA ALA A 304 -10.85 10.54 -18.43
C ALA A 304 -11.81 10.11 -17.31
N THR A 305 -12.31 8.87 -17.32
CA THR A 305 -13.11 8.31 -16.22
C THR A 305 -12.30 8.24 -14.93
N ASP A 306 -11.06 7.75 -14.97
CA ASP A 306 -10.18 7.69 -13.80
C ASP A 306 -9.92 9.10 -13.23
N THR A 307 -9.64 10.07 -14.11
CA THR A 307 -9.47 11.48 -13.74
C THR A 307 -10.72 12.03 -13.07
N LEU A 308 -11.91 11.70 -13.57
CA LEU A 308 -13.18 12.14 -13.00
C LEU A 308 -13.41 11.54 -11.60
N ILE A 309 -13.04 10.28 -11.38
CA ILE A 309 -13.12 9.63 -10.06
C ILE A 309 -12.25 10.38 -9.06
N TYR A 310 -10.97 10.63 -9.37
CA TYR A 310 -10.10 11.38 -8.47
C TYR A 310 -10.53 12.83 -8.29
N ARG A 311 -11.05 13.50 -9.35
CA ARG A 311 -11.63 14.83 -9.21
C ARG A 311 -12.78 14.84 -8.20
N ASN A 312 -13.68 13.86 -8.25
CA ASN A 312 -14.83 13.79 -7.36
C ASN A 312 -14.42 13.41 -5.92
N LEU A 313 -13.41 12.56 -5.75
CA LEU A 313 -12.80 12.29 -4.44
C LEU A 313 -12.17 13.55 -3.85
N LEU A 314 -11.54 14.37 -4.68
CA LEU A 314 -10.99 15.64 -4.23
C LEU A 314 -12.08 16.63 -3.86
N GLU A 315 -13.11 16.80 -4.68
CA GLU A 315 -14.14 17.82 -4.42
C GLU A 315 -14.83 17.62 -3.06
N GLY A 316 -15.14 16.39 -2.66
CA GLY A 316 -15.73 16.16 -1.34
C GLY A 316 -14.76 16.44 -0.20
N LEU A 317 -13.46 16.20 -0.37
CA LEU A 317 -12.45 16.48 0.66
C LEU A 317 -12.09 17.97 0.75
N VAL A 318 -11.88 18.65 -0.38
CA VAL A 318 -11.38 20.04 -0.40
C VAL A 318 -12.47 21.08 -0.16
N ARG A 319 -13.74 20.68 -0.23
CA ARG A 319 -14.90 21.54 0.06
C ARG A 319 -15.57 21.22 1.39
N ALA A 320 -15.27 20.07 1.99
CA ALA A 320 -15.84 19.62 3.26
C ALA A 320 -15.77 20.71 4.33
N GLU A 321 -16.90 21.03 4.95
CA GLU A 321 -16.90 21.82 6.18
C GLU A 321 -16.47 20.96 7.37
N VAL A 322 -17.03 19.74 7.46
CA VAL A 322 -16.57 18.66 8.31
C VAL A 322 -16.03 17.54 7.42
N LEU A 323 -14.80 17.08 7.69
CA LEU A 323 -14.14 16.05 6.91
C LEU A 323 -14.95 14.73 6.95
N PRO A 324 -15.07 14.01 5.82
CA PRO A 324 -15.85 12.78 5.73
C PRO A 324 -15.04 11.57 6.25
N LEU A 325 -14.50 11.66 7.46
CA LEU A 325 -13.75 10.58 8.13
C LEU A 325 -14.64 9.89 9.16
N ASP A 326 -14.88 8.58 8.97
CA ASP A 326 -15.76 7.76 9.82
C ASP A 326 -15.01 6.61 10.49
N PHE A 327 -14.57 6.84 11.72
CA PHE A 327 -13.79 5.86 12.49
C PHE A 327 -14.57 4.62 12.93
N ARG A 328 -15.87 4.49 12.63
CA ARG A 328 -16.59 3.21 12.79
C ARG A 328 -15.98 2.14 11.88
N GLY A 329 -15.59 2.50 10.66
CA GLY A 329 -14.92 1.60 9.72
C GLY A 329 -13.57 1.11 10.28
N THR A 330 -12.74 2.04 10.78
CA THR A 330 -11.45 1.74 11.40
C THR A 330 -11.60 0.84 12.64
N ALA A 331 -12.59 1.11 13.50
CA ALA A 331 -12.87 0.28 14.67
C ALA A 331 -13.28 -1.15 14.28
N ALA A 332 -14.13 -1.30 13.25
CA ALA A 332 -14.52 -2.60 12.73
C ALA A 332 -13.32 -3.38 12.15
N ASP A 333 -12.42 -2.71 11.43
CA ASP A 333 -11.20 -3.32 10.90
C ASP A 333 -10.27 -3.82 12.03
N ILE A 334 -10.13 -3.05 13.11
CA ILE A 334 -9.34 -3.46 14.30
C ILE A 334 -9.96 -4.72 14.93
N GLN A 335 -11.28 -4.75 15.11
CA GLN A 335 -11.98 -5.92 15.66
C GLN A 335 -11.82 -7.15 14.76
N ALA A 336 -11.93 -6.98 13.44
CA ALA A 336 -11.73 -8.05 12.47
C ALA A 336 -10.30 -8.61 12.52
N ALA A 337 -9.29 -7.75 12.63
CA ALA A 337 -7.90 -8.18 12.79
C ALA A 337 -7.68 -8.92 14.12
N LEU A 338 -8.16 -8.38 15.24
CA LEU A 338 -8.03 -9.01 16.57
C LEU A 338 -8.70 -10.38 16.65
N ARG A 339 -9.81 -10.61 15.93
CA ARG A 339 -10.46 -11.92 15.84
C ARG A 339 -9.51 -13.00 15.34
N GLU A 340 -8.72 -12.73 14.31
CA GLU A 340 -7.77 -13.72 13.78
C GLU A 340 -6.67 -14.04 14.80
N TYR A 341 -6.14 -13.03 15.49
CA TYR A 341 -5.14 -13.24 16.54
C TYR A 341 -5.71 -14.00 17.75
N ALA A 342 -6.98 -13.77 18.11
CA ALA A 342 -7.67 -14.49 19.18
C ALA A 342 -7.89 -15.96 18.82
N GLU A 343 -8.22 -16.26 17.56
CA GLU A 343 -8.33 -17.64 17.06
C GLU A 343 -6.97 -18.37 17.09
N ALA A 344 -5.88 -17.67 16.77
CA ALA A 344 -4.54 -18.28 16.72
C ALA A 344 -3.86 -18.42 18.10
N ALA A 345 -4.15 -17.51 19.03
CA ALA A 345 -3.55 -17.48 20.37
C ALA A 345 -4.61 -17.13 21.44
N PRO A 346 -5.57 -18.04 21.73
CA PRO A 346 -6.70 -17.76 22.62
C PRO A 346 -6.29 -17.47 24.07
N ASP A 347 -5.16 -18.01 24.51
CA ASP A 347 -4.64 -17.83 25.88
C ASP A 347 -3.73 -16.60 26.04
N LEU A 348 -3.65 -15.73 25.02
CA LEU A 348 -2.82 -14.53 25.05
C LEU A 348 -3.60 -13.35 25.64
N PRO A 349 -3.36 -12.94 26.91
CA PRO A 349 -4.17 -11.91 27.58
C PRO A 349 -4.13 -10.56 26.86
N GLU A 350 -3.01 -10.25 26.19
CA GLU A 350 -2.85 -9.05 25.38
C GLU A 350 -3.96 -8.91 24.32
N VAL A 351 -4.37 -10.00 23.66
CA VAL A 351 -5.39 -9.96 22.60
C VAL A 351 -6.78 -9.73 23.18
N ALA A 352 -7.07 -10.31 24.35
CA ALA A 352 -8.33 -10.08 25.06
C ALA A 352 -8.43 -8.62 25.57
N GLU A 353 -7.35 -8.11 26.16
CA GLU A 353 -7.24 -6.71 26.60
C GLU A 353 -7.46 -5.72 25.44
N LEU A 354 -6.82 -5.97 24.29
CA LEU A 354 -6.97 -5.14 23.10
C LEU A 354 -8.38 -5.24 22.50
N SER A 355 -9.01 -6.42 22.54
CA SER A 355 -10.39 -6.60 22.06
C SER A 355 -11.38 -5.76 22.86
N ALA A 356 -11.27 -5.76 24.19
CA ALA A 356 -12.12 -4.94 25.05
C ALA A 356 -11.91 -3.43 24.80
N LEU A 357 -10.67 -3.02 24.52
CA LEU A 357 -10.38 -1.62 24.16
C LEU A 357 -10.89 -1.26 22.75
N ALA A 358 -10.85 -2.19 21.80
CA ALA A 358 -11.44 -2.02 20.48
C ALA A 358 -12.97 -1.84 20.55
N ASP A 359 -13.66 -2.57 21.43
CA ASP A 359 -15.09 -2.34 21.72
C ASP A 359 -15.36 -0.92 22.24
N ARG A 360 -14.54 -0.43 23.18
CA ARG A 360 -14.64 0.95 23.68
C ARG A 360 -14.41 1.98 22.57
N LEU A 361 -13.43 1.74 21.70
CA LEU A 361 -13.17 2.59 20.53
C LEU A 361 -14.36 2.61 19.57
N ARG A 362 -14.94 1.43 19.26
CA ARG A 362 -16.15 1.32 18.43
C ARG A 362 -17.29 2.15 18.99
N ASP A 363 -17.56 2.02 20.29
CA ASP A 363 -18.66 2.73 20.94
C ASP A 363 -18.42 4.25 20.97
N ALA A 364 -17.18 4.68 21.21
CA ALA A 364 -16.79 6.09 21.13
C ALA A 364 -16.94 6.63 19.70
N ALA A 365 -16.46 5.91 18.68
CA ALA A 365 -16.57 6.29 17.28
C ALA A 365 -18.04 6.39 16.83
N ALA A 366 -18.90 5.47 17.28
CA ALA A 366 -20.33 5.52 17.02
C ALA A 366 -20.99 6.77 17.62
N ARG A 367 -20.62 7.15 18.85
CA ARG A 367 -21.09 8.39 19.49
C ARG A 367 -20.61 9.64 18.75
N LEU A 368 -19.35 9.67 18.31
CA LEU A 368 -18.81 10.78 17.53
C LEU A 368 -19.58 10.97 16.21
N ALA A 369 -19.80 9.87 15.47
CA ALA A 369 -20.52 9.89 14.20
C ALA A 369 -21.98 10.33 14.36
N ALA A 370 -22.64 9.98 15.47
CA ALA A 370 -24.01 10.37 15.76
C ALA A 370 -24.15 11.82 16.26
N THR A 371 -23.05 12.44 16.72
CA THR A 371 -23.09 13.78 17.32
C THR A 371 -22.68 14.84 16.28
N PRO A 372 -23.58 15.77 15.91
CA PRO A 372 -23.26 16.86 15.00
C PRO A 372 -22.06 17.69 15.49
N ALA A 373 -21.26 18.21 14.57
CA ALA A 373 -20.16 19.10 14.91
C ALA A 373 -20.72 20.48 15.30
N ALA A 374 -20.51 20.89 16.56
CA ALA A 374 -20.84 22.24 17.00
C ALA A 374 -19.85 23.28 16.41
N ASP A 375 -18.58 22.90 16.32
CA ASP A 375 -17.53 23.65 15.64
C ASP A 375 -16.84 22.71 14.61
N PRO A 376 -17.07 22.93 13.30
CA PRO A 376 -16.45 22.13 12.26
C PRO A 376 -14.91 22.12 12.28
N ALA A 377 -14.25 23.23 12.63
CA ALA A 377 -12.81 23.32 12.66
C ALA A 377 -12.21 22.50 13.81
N ARG A 378 -12.84 22.58 15.00
CA ARG A 378 -12.50 21.73 16.15
C ARG A 378 -12.74 20.25 15.81
N ARG A 379 -13.87 19.91 15.20
CA ARG A 379 -14.19 18.54 14.76
C ARG A 379 -13.13 18.00 13.79
N ASN A 380 -12.74 18.79 12.79
CA ASN A 380 -11.71 18.37 11.82
C ASN A 380 -10.37 18.11 12.50
N THR A 381 -9.97 18.98 13.43
CA THR A 381 -8.74 18.77 14.23
C THR A 381 -8.80 17.47 15.02
N ALA A 382 -9.93 17.16 15.64
CA ALA A 382 -10.13 15.89 16.35
C ALA A 382 -10.05 14.68 15.40
N LEU A 383 -10.75 14.73 14.25
CA LEU A 383 -10.73 13.67 13.25
C LEU A 383 -9.31 13.37 12.74
N LEU A 384 -8.54 14.41 12.41
CA LEU A 384 -7.14 14.23 12.00
C LEU A 384 -6.32 13.58 13.11
N ARG A 385 -6.42 14.06 14.36
CA ARG A 385 -5.69 13.50 15.51
C ARG A 385 -6.04 12.03 15.77
N ILE A 386 -7.30 11.64 15.62
CA ILE A 386 -7.72 10.24 15.75
C ILE A 386 -6.98 9.37 14.72
N ALA A 387 -6.93 9.78 13.45
CA ALA A 387 -6.17 9.07 12.41
C ALA A 387 -4.67 8.99 12.76
N ARG A 388 -4.09 10.08 13.29
CA ARG A 388 -2.69 10.12 13.78
C ARG A 388 -2.39 9.13 14.90
N HIS A 389 -3.39 8.75 15.69
CA HIS A 389 -3.24 7.76 16.76
C HIS A 389 -3.46 6.31 16.27
N LEU A 390 -4.36 6.10 15.32
CA LEU A 390 -4.78 4.77 14.89
C LEU A 390 -3.93 4.21 13.74
N ASN A 391 -3.72 4.98 12.67
CA ASN A 391 -3.09 4.46 11.46
C ASN A 391 -1.65 3.95 11.67
N PRO A 392 -0.78 4.61 12.47
CA PRO A 392 0.57 4.11 12.71
C PRO A 392 0.59 2.74 13.40
N MET A 393 -0.27 2.53 14.41
CA MET A 393 -0.33 1.24 15.12
C MET A 393 -1.03 0.15 14.29
N MET A 394 -1.91 0.53 13.36
CA MET A 394 -2.61 -0.39 12.48
C MET A 394 -1.73 -0.94 11.36
N HIS A 395 -0.81 -0.13 10.83
CA HIS A 395 -0.06 -0.46 9.62
C HIS A 395 1.44 -0.70 9.83
N HIS A 396 2.01 -0.30 10.99
CA HIS A 396 3.43 -0.49 11.30
C HIS A 396 3.65 -1.40 12.51
N ALA A 397 4.50 -2.42 12.36
CA ALA A 397 4.94 -3.32 13.42
C ALA A 397 6.03 -2.68 14.27
N GLY A 398 6.96 -1.95 13.63
CA GLY A 398 8.04 -1.22 14.27
C GLY A 398 7.58 -0.01 15.07
N GLY A 399 7.71 1.18 14.48
CA GLY A 399 7.38 2.48 15.09
C GLY A 399 6.80 3.47 14.08
N ASP A 400 6.43 4.65 14.55
CA ASP A 400 5.79 5.71 13.76
C ASP A 400 6.79 6.53 12.91
N PHE A 401 8.06 6.17 13.00
CA PHE A 401 9.21 6.88 12.41
C PHE A 401 10.11 5.97 11.57
N ASP A 402 9.77 4.68 11.49
CA ASP A 402 10.51 3.69 10.72
C ASP A 402 9.58 3.02 9.72
N PHE A 403 10.14 2.63 8.57
CA PHE A 403 9.42 1.83 7.60
C PHE A 403 9.62 0.35 7.89
N ASP A 404 8.51 -0.39 7.92
CA ASP A 404 8.59 -1.84 7.86
C ASP A 404 8.99 -2.29 6.45
N LEU A 405 9.49 -3.52 6.32
CA LEU A 405 9.82 -4.09 5.01
C LEU A 405 8.62 -4.14 4.07
N GLY A 406 8.87 -3.86 2.78
CA GLY A 406 7.95 -3.92 1.63
C GLY A 406 7.51 -5.34 1.25
N ARG A 407 7.11 -6.12 2.26
CA ARG A 407 6.58 -7.48 2.14
C ARG A 407 5.08 -7.45 2.40
N ALA A 408 4.41 -8.58 2.15
CA ALA A 408 3.00 -8.75 2.45
C ALA A 408 2.69 -8.30 3.90
N SER A 409 1.72 -7.41 4.03
CA SER A 409 1.36 -6.75 5.29
C SER A 409 0.01 -7.22 5.80
N ARG A 410 -0.13 -7.27 7.13
CA ARG A 410 -1.37 -7.51 7.88
C ARG A 410 -1.80 -6.25 8.60
N LEU A 411 -3.06 -6.17 9.03
CA LEU A 411 -3.44 -5.18 10.04
C LEU A 411 -2.93 -5.61 11.42
N LEU A 412 -2.59 -4.61 12.24
CA LEU A 412 -1.92 -4.79 13.53
C LEU A 412 -0.67 -5.68 13.40
N PRO A 413 0.26 -5.40 12.46
CA PRO A 413 1.34 -6.32 12.13
C PRO A 413 2.32 -6.55 13.31
N GLY A 414 2.30 -5.69 14.33
CA GLY A 414 3.01 -5.93 15.60
C GLY A 414 2.53 -7.16 16.37
N LEU A 415 1.33 -7.66 16.10
CA LEU A 415 0.78 -8.88 16.69
C LEU A 415 1.03 -10.14 15.85
N ALA A 416 1.65 -10.03 14.68
CA ALA A 416 1.95 -11.17 13.81
C ALA A 416 2.63 -12.37 14.52
N PRO A 417 3.54 -12.18 15.51
CA PRO A 417 4.11 -13.32 16.25
C PRO A 417 3.09 -14.17 17.02
N ALA A 418 1.88 -13.66 17.31
CA ALA A 418 0.83 -14.43 17.96
C ALA A 418 0.32 -15.57 17.06
N LEU A 419 0.35 -15.39 15.74
CA LEU A 419 -0.16 -16.36 14.76
C LEU A 419 0.62 -17.68 14.75
N THR A 420 1.89 -17.65 15.17
CA THR A 420 2.78 -18.82 15.18
C THR A 420 3.24 -19.17 16.58
N LEU A 421 2.72 -18.49 17.62
CA LEU A 421 3.17 -18.65 19.00
C LEU A 421 3.02 -20.11 19.49
N VAL A 422 1.92 -20.75 19.09
CA VAL A 422 1.67 -22.18 19.31
C VAL A 422 2.53 -22.98 18.34
N GLY A 423 3.62 -23.56 18.84
CA GLY A 423 4.58 -24.35 18.06
C GLY A 423 6.01 -23.82 18.08
N LEU A 424 6.27 -22.68 18.72
CA LEU A 424 7.64 -22.22 18.97
C LEU A 424 8.28 -22.99 20.13
N GLU A 425 9.59 -23.23 20.01
CA GLU A 425 10.42 -23.73 21.10
C GLU A 425 10.32 -22.82 22.34
N PRO A 426 10.46 -23.35 23.58
CA PRO A 426 10.13 -22.61 24.80
C PRO A 426 10.80 -21.24 24.95
N ASP A 427 12.09 -21.13 24.67
CA ASP A 427 12.80 -19.85 24.78
C ASP A 427 12.42 -18.88 23.66
N THR A 428 12.20 -19.38 22.44
CA THR A 428 11.68 -18.59 21.32
C THR A 428 10.28 -18.06 21.62
N ALA A 429 9.42 -18.87 22.24
CA ALA A 429 8.10 -18.46 22.69
C ALA A 429 8.18 -17.35 23.76
N ARG A 430 9.12 -17.44 24.71
CA ARG A 430 9.35 -16.38 25.73
C ARG A 430 9.80 -15.07 25.10
N MET A 431 10.73 -15.13 24.13
CA MET A 431 11.16 -13.96 23.38
C MET A 431 10.01 -13.34 22.58
N ALA A 432 9.20 -14.17 21.89
CA ALA A 432 8.02 -13.72 21.16
C ALA A 432 7.00 -13.04 22.08
N ARG A 433 6.71 -13.60 23.26
CA ARG A 433 5.81 -12.98 24.27
C ARG A 433 6.31 -11.62 24.74
N THR A 434 7.63 -11.45 24.90
CA THR A 434 8.22 -10.15 25.27
C THR A 434 7.96 -9.10 24.18
N VAL A 435 8.14 -9.48 22.91
CA VAL A 435 7.82 -8.59 21.77
C VAL A 435 6.32 -8.29 21.74
N LEU A 436 5.46 -9.31 21.85
CA LEU A 436 4.01 -9.17 21.82
C LEU A 436 3.52 -8.20 22.89
N ARG A 437 3.99 -8.29 24.13
CA ARG A 437 3.61 -7.35 25.20
C ARG A 437 3.99 -5.91 24.84
N ARG A 438 5.19 -5.67 24.31
CA ARG A 438 5.62 -4.33 23.87
C ARG A 438 4.75 -3.79 22.74
N ARG A 439 4.43 -4.63 21.75
CA ARG A 439 3.58 -4.25 20.61
C ARG A 439 2.12 -4.02 21.04
N ALA A 440 1.59 -4.85 21.92
CA ALA A 440 0.27 -4.68 22.51
C ALA A 440 0.16 -3.36 23.29
N ASN A 441 1.17 -2.99 24.07
CA ASN A 441 1.19 -1.70 24.77
C ASN A 441 1.13 -0.50 23.79
N ARG A 442 1.86 -0.56 22.67
CA ARG A 442 1.80 0.50 21.63
C ARG A 442 0.43 0.60 20.99
N ILE A 443 -0.18 -0.54 20.63
CA ILE A 443 -1.53 -0.60 20.05
C ILE A 443 -2.57 -0.06 21.05
N ALA A 444 -2.50 -0.50 22.31
CA ALA A 444 -3.39 -0.03 23.36
C ALA A 444 -3.24 1.48 23.59
N HIS A 445 -2.02 2.01 23.58
CA HIS A 445 -1.77 3.44 23.68
C HIS A 445 -2.45 4.22 22.55
N GLY A 446 -2.27 3.80 21.28
CA GLY A 446 -2.93 4.44 20.14
C GLY A 446 -4.45 4.45 20.25
N MET A 447 -5.07 3.32 20.62
CA MET A 447 -6.52 3.24 20.81
C MET A 447 -7.01 4.09 21.99
N LEU A 448 -6.31 4.13 23.12
CA LEU A 448 -6.67 4.98 24.26
C LEU A 448 -6.61 6.45 23.89
N ARG A 449 -5.54 6.89 23.22
CA ARG A 449 -5.41 8.29 22.75
C ARG A 449 -6.50 8.68 21.76
N ALA A 450 -6.92 7.77 20.89
CA ALA A 450 -8.05 7.97 20.01
C ALA A 450 -9.37 8.12 20.80
N VAL A 451 -9.63 7.24 21.76
CA VAL A 451 -10.81 7.32 22.64
C VAL A 451 -10.82 8.64 23.42
N ASP A 452 -9.71 9.03 24.03
CA ASP A 452 -9.60 10.29 24.77
C ASP A 452 -9.89 11.49 23.86
N THR A 453 -9.32 11.51 22.65
CA THR A 453 -9.57 12.58 21.65
C THR A 453 -11.05 12.66 21.26
N ILE A 454 -11.72 11.50 21.12
CA ILE A 454 -13.16 11.45 20.83
C ILE A 454 -13.97 12.01 22.00
N LEU A 455 -13.65 11.60 23.24
CA LEU A 455 -14.36 12.05 24.42
C LEU A 455 -14.17 13.55 24.65
N ASP A 456 -12.96 14.06 24.43
CA ASP A 456 -12.64 15.49 24.49
C ASP A 456 -13.41 16.30 23.44
N GLU A 457 -13.65 15.74 22.24
CA GLU A 457 -14.48 16.39 21.21
C GLU A 457 -15.98 16.37 21.55
N LEU A 458 -16.44 15.36 22.29
CA LEU A 458 -17.83 15.20 22.70
C LEU A 458 -18.19 15.98 23.98
N ALA A 459 -17.18 16.46 24.71
CA ALA A 459 -17.31 17.31 25.89
C ALA A 459 -17.36 18.80 25.50
#